data_AF-A0AAD7CFP4-F1
#
_entry.id   AF-A0AAD7CFP4-F1
#
_cell.length_a   1.000
_cell.length_b   1.000
_cell.length_c   1.000
_cell.angle_alpha   90.00
_cell.angle_beta   90.00
_cell.angle_gamma   90.00
#
_symmetry.space_group_name_H-M   'P 1'
#
loop_
_entity.id
_entity.type
_entity.pdbx_description
1 polymer ?
#
loop_
_entity_poly.entity_id
_entity_poly.type
_entity_poly.pdbx_seq_one_letter_code
_entity_poly.pdbx_strand_id
1 'polypeptide(L)'
;MSLDNNLFTLVVTPTAENVVDLVDTTGRAHYRKQRIPGPVYRMELYDPLSEALLATATAPSAKSKLKVIELVNPTSVVELKNTGTLTFRWSFKFEEHEFEWKREECFMLRKPDPPVLVAVTKEPSGRLKTTCIQILDYNLNRFDIEDRKGLEIVLLTSLMTFNDANELAHAQFSSGPMSPVSPQASDPNVPMSPSSTLPTPTPPLAPRPPKKLGIDRIAEMQAVRGLFNEVAVEEEGSVEDYGQYCANLFQDDAMLFVTILSDSAAQVPKVLQVVEETKRIRHKAELEALHQYVLYDTQVPKGPKRINLDDVDPAKDKYKPPQDISVHLSKIAMVELQPKVKTPSTPPPPPPIVEPKKESKKEQKKREEAERKRKEDKKVGKSD
;
A
#
# COMPACT_ATOMS: atom_id res chain seq x y z
N MET A 1 -16.74 -8.04 20.50
CA MET A 1 -17.05 -6.92 21.41
C MET A 1 -16.62 -5.64 20.73
N SER A 2 -17.55 -4.72 20.47
CA SER A 2 -17.27 -3.40 19.90
C SER A 2 -16.78 -2.48 21.02
N LEU A 3 -15.58 -1.92 20.91
CA LEU A 3 -14.91 -1.15 21.95
C LEU A 3 -15.24 0.35 21.91
N ASP A 4 -16.09 0.82 21.00
CA ASP A 4 -16.48 2.22 20.94
C ASP A 4 -17.91 2.39 20.38
N ASN A 5 -18.79 3.06 21.15
CA ASN A 5 -20.15 3.40 20.71
C ASN A 5 -20.17 4.51 19.63
N ASN A 6 -19.01 5.10 19.32
CA ASN A 6 -18.84 6.18 18.33
C ASN A 6 -18.29 5.69 16.98
N LEU A 7 -18.18 4.38 16.77
CA LEU A 7 -17.68 3.81 15.52
C LEU A 7 -18.84 3.38 14.63
N PHE A 8 -19.22 4.25 13.70
CA PHE A 8 -20.19 3.88 12.67
C PHE A 8 -19.55 2.84 11.74
N THR A 9 -20.01 1.59 11.84
CA THR A 9 -19.44 0.44 11.17
C THR A 9 -20.48 -0.22 10.27
N LEU A 10 -20.15 -0.36 8.99
CA LEU A 10 -21.00 -0.98 7.98
C LEU A 10 -20.32 -2.20 7.38
N VAL A 11 -21.08 -3.28 7.23
CA VAL A 11 -20.67 -4.55 6.62
C VAL A 11 -21.23 -4.62 5.22
N VAL A 12 -20.36 -4.95 4.26
CA VAL A 12 -20.70 -5.06 2.84
C VAL A 12 -21.32 -6.43 2.58
N THR A 13 -22.62 -6.47 2.32
CA THR A 13 -23.41 -7.71 2.19
C THR A 13 -23.99 -7.82 0.79
N PRO A 14 -23.47 -8.73 -0.07
CA PRO A 14 -24.07 -8.98 -1.37
C PRO A 14 -25.46 -9.60 -1.23
N THR A 15 -26.47 -9.00 -1.85
CA THR A 15 -27.88 -9.46 -1.75
C THR A 15 -28.35 -10.09 -3.05
N ALA A 16 -27.91 -9.57 -4.20
CA ALA A 16 -28.21 -10.12 -5.52
C ALA A 16 -27.06 -9.81 -6.49
N GLU A 17 -27.17 -10.31 -7.73
CA GLU A 17 -26.25 -9.93 -8.80
C GLU A 17 -26.31 -8.41 -9.00
N ASN A 18 -25.15 -7.74 -8.89
CA ASN A 18 -25.01 -6.27 -8.96
C ASN A 18 -25.60 -5.46 -7.79
N VAL A 19 -26.17 -6.09 -6.75
CA VAL A 19 -26.78 -5.42 -5.59
C VAL A 19 -26.05 -5.77 -4.30
N VAL A 20 -25.67 -4.75 -3.55
CA VAL A 20 -24.93 -4.86 -2.29
C VAL A 20 -25.56 -3.95 -1.24
N ASP A 21 -25.93 -4.52 -0.10
CA ASP A 21 -26.43 -3.76 1.04
C ASP A 21 -25.28 -3.45 2.01
N LEU A 22 -25.26 -2.24 2.55
CA LEU A 22 -24.35 -1.82 3.63
C LEU A 22 -25.13 -1.86 4.94
N VAL A 23 -24.77 -2.83 5.79
CA VAL A 23 -25.55 -3.24 6.96
C VAL A 23 -24.77 -2.93 8.23
N ASP A 24 -25.42 -2.37 9.25
CA ASP A 24 -24.75 -2.14 10.53
C ASP A 24 -24.53 -3.45 11.33
N THR A 25 -23.90 -3.34 12.50
CA THR A 25 -23.63 -4.48 13.38
C THR A 25 -24.90 -5.09 13.99
N THR A 26 -26.04 -4.41 13.91
CA THR A 26 -27.35 -4.90 14.37
C THR A 26 -28.13 -5.61 13.27
N GLY A 27 -27.63 -5.62 12.03
CA GLY A 27 -28.27 -6.23 10.88
C GLY A 27 -29.22 -5.30 10.13
N ARG A 28 -29.23 -4.00 10.44
CA ARG A 28 -30.06 -3.01 9.73
C ARG A 28 -29.31 -2.47 8.52
N ALA A 29 -29.93 -2.55 7.34
CA ALA A 29 -29.42 -1.93 6.13
C ALA A 29 -29.57 -0.40 6.20
N HIS A 30 -28.48 0.32 5.97
CA HIS A 30 -28.45 1.79 5.90
C HIS A 30 -28.33 2.28 4.46
N TYR A 31 -27.70 1.50 3.59
CA TYR A 31 -27.50 1.84 2.18
C TYR A 31 -27.64 0.63 1.29
N ARG A 32 -28.11 0.85 0.06
CA ARG A 32 -28.14 -0.15 -1.00
C ARG A 32 -27.38 0.38 -2.20
N LYS A 33 -26.31 -0.31 -2.58
CA LYS A 33 -25.57 -0.08 -3.81
C LYS A 33 -26.14 -0.97 -4.91
N GLN A 34 -26.40 -0.38 -6.08
CA GLN A 34 -26.81 -1.09 -7.28
C GLN A 34 -25.91 -0.67 -8.45
N ARG A 35 -25.27 -1.65 -9.09
CA ARG A 35 -24.52 -1.40 -10.34
C ARG A 35 -25.48 -1.51 -11.52
N ILE A 36 -25.46 -0.50 -12.40
CA ILE A 36 -26.31 -0.45 -13.57
C ILE A 36 -25.53 -0.97 -14.78
N PRO A 37 -25.97 -2.07 -15.42
CA PRO A 37 -25.34 -2.56 -16.65
C PRO A 37 -25.48 -1.52 -17.78
N GLY A 38 -24.40 -1.28 -18.51
CA GLY A 38 -24.42 -0.30 -19.59
C GLY A 38 -23.07 -0.14 -20.29
N PRO A 39 -23.04 0.67 -21.37
CA PRO A 39 -21.82 0.94 -22.14
C PRO A 39 -20.81 1.80 -21.36
N VAL A 40 -21.30 2.58 -20.38
CA VAL A 40 -20.50 3.35 -19.44
C VAL A 40 -20.67 2.77 -18.05
N TYR A 41 -19.66 2.93 -17.20
CA TYR A 41 -19.78 2.54 -15.81
C TYR A 41 -20.76 3.47 -15.09
N ARG A 42 -21.80 2.88 -14.50
CA ARG A 42 -22.79 3.56 -13.67
C ARG A 42 -23.12 2.72 -12.45
N MET A 43 -23.17 3.38 -11.29
CA MET A 43 -23.52 2.78 -10.02
C MET A 43 -24.36 3.79 -9.23
N GLU A 44 -25.38 3.31 -8.55
CA GLU A 44 -26.31 4.11 -7.77
C GLU A 44 -26.31 3.66 -6.31
N LEU A 45 -26.46 4.60 -5.39
CA LEU A 45 -26.58 4.36 -3.96
C LEU A 45 -27.94 4.88 -3.49
N TYR A 46 -28.67 4.03 -2.77
CA TYR A 46 -30.03 4.28 -2.30
C TYR A 46 -30.13 4.19 -0.77
N ASP A 47 -31.09 4.92 -0.19
CA ASP A 47 -31.62 4.63 1.15
C ASP A 47 -32.60 3.44 1.05
N PRO A 48 -32.34 2.29 1.69
CA PRO A 48 -33.20 1.11 1.59
C PRO A 48 -34.60 1.31 2.16
N LEU A 49 -34.81 2.26 3.07
CA LEU A 49 -36.11 2.47 3.72
C LEU A 49 -37.04 3.34 2.88
N SER A 50 -36.51 4.42 2.30
CA SER A 50 -37.28 5.35 1.48
C SER A 50 -37.18 5.07 -0.03
N GLU A 51 -36.27 4.20 -0.44
CA GLU A 51 -35.87 3.97 -1.84
C GLU A 51 -35.37 5.24 -2.54
N ALA A 52 -35.01 6.27 -1.78
CA ALA A 52 -34.49 7.51 -2.32
C ALA A 52 -33.08 7.30 -2.89
N LEU A 53 -32.86 7.79 -4.11
CA LEU A 53 -31.52 7.88 -4.70
C LEU A 53 -30.71 8.92 -3.92
N LEU A 54 -29.55 8.50 -3.43
CA LEU A 54 -28.64 9.34 -2.65
C LEU A 54 -27.45 9.82 -3.48
N ALA A 55 -26.92 8.95 -4.33
CA ALA A 55 -25.80 9.29 -5.20
C ALA A 55 -25.75 8.42 -6.45
N THR A 56 -25.19 8.98 -7.52
CA THR A 56 -24.83 8.26 -8.74
C THR A 56 -23.34 8.43 -9.02
N ALA A 57 -22.62 7.33 -9.20
CA ALA A 57 -21.25 7.35 -9.69
C ALA A 57 -21.19 6.96 -11.16
N THR A 58 -20.47 7.75 -11.96
CA THR A 58 -20.28 7.53 -13.40
C THR A 58 -18.82 7.59 -13.82
N ALA A 59 -18.46 6.80 -14.83
CA ALA A 59 -17.16 6.84 -15.48
C ALA A 59 -17.21 6.14 -16.87
N PRO A 60 -16.23 6.37 -17.77
CA PRO A 60 -16.14 5.61 -19.02
C PRO A 60 -16.05 4.09 -18.79
N SER A 61 -15.35 3.66 -17.74
CA SER A 61 -15.30 2.26 -17.30
C SER A 61 -15.05 2.20 -15.80
N ALA A 62 -15.29 1.04 -15.18
CA ALA A 62 -15.02 0.86 -13.76
C ALA A 62 -13.52 1.03 -13.43
N LYS A 63 -12.62 0.76 -14.37
CA LYS A 63 -11.16 0.92 -14.22
C LYS A 63 -10.67 2.35 -14.53
N SER A 64 -11.56 3.25 -14.93
CA SER A 64 -11.20 4.65 -15.23
C SER A 64 -10.48 5.30 -14.04
N LYS A 65 -9.43 6.08 -14.32
CA LYS A 65 -8.67 6.87 -13.33
C LYS A 65 -9.38 8.14 -12.87
N LEU A 66 -10.49 8.48 -13.52
CA LEU A 66 -11.39 9.57 -13.15
C LEU A 66 -12.79 9.00 -13.02
N LYS A 67 -13.45 9.31 -11.90
CA LYS A 67 -14.84 8.95 -11.63
C LYS A 67 -15.56 10.19 -11.10
N VAL A 68 -16.83 10.32 -11.44
CA VAL A 68 -17.68 11.43 -10.99
C VAL A 68 -18.75 10.87 -10.09
N ILE A 69 -18.90 11.42 -8.89
CA ILE A 69 -20.01 11.15 -7.97
C ILE A 69 -20.92 12.36 -7.99
N GLU A 70 -22.20 12.14 -8.28
CA GLU A 70 -23.26 13.14 -8.17
C GLU A 70 -24.14 12.78 -6.97
N LEU A 71 -24.15 13.63 -5.97
CA LEU A 71 -25.06 13.56 -4.81
C LEU A 71 -26.44 14.08 -5.20
N VAL A 72 -27.46 13.57 -4.52
CA VAL A 72 -28.85 13.97 -4.71
C VAL A 72 -29.40 14.45 -3.37
N ASN A 73 -30.03 15.63 -3.37
CA ASN A 73 -30.65 16.27 -2.20
C ASN A 73 -29.69 16.54 -1.01
N PRO A 74 -28.79 17.54 -1.11
CA PRO A 74 -28.63 18.51 -2.19
C PRO A 74 -27.80 17.98 -3.37
N THR A 75 -27.99 18.56 -4.56
CA THR A 75 -27.19 18.20 -5.72
C THR A 75 -25.78 18.76 -5.60
N SER A 76 -24.78 17.88 -5.61
CA SER A 76 -23.37 18.23 -5.57
C SER A 76 -22.55 17.24 -6.39
N VAL A 77 -21.50 17.71 -7.06
CA VAL A 77 -20.67 16.88 -7.95
C VAL A 77 -19.26 16.81 -7.38
N VAL A 78 -18.78 15.59 -7.17
CA VAL A 78 -17.47 15.29 -6.60
C VAL A 78 -16.66 14.49 -7.61
N GLU A 79 -15.48 15.00 -7.94
CA GLU A 79 -14.53 14.31 -8.81
C GLU A 79 -13.55 13.47 -7.98
N LEU A 80 -13.55 12.16 -8.24
CA LEU A 80 -12.54 11.23 -7.74
C LEU A 80 -11.43 11.08 -8.79
N LYS A 81 -10.21 11.43 -8.40
CA LYS A 81 -9.02 11.36 -9.26
C LYS A 81 -8.02 10.36 -8.71
N ASN A 82 -7.59 9.42 -9.53
CA ASN A 82 -6.46 8.57 -9.20
C ASN A 82 -5.18 9.42 -9.29
N THR A 83 -4.55 9.67 -8.14
CA THR A 83 -3.31 10.44 -8.00
C THR A 83 -2.09 9.53 -7.80
N GLY A 84 -2.32 8.22 -7.73
CA GLY A 84 -1.29 7.22 -7.56
C GLY A 84 -0.65 6.81 -8.87
N THR A 85 0.69 6.85 -8.92
CA THR A 85 1.44 6.26 -10.03
C THR A 85 1.73 4.78 -9.80
N LEU A 86 2.15 4.43 -8.57
CA LEU A 86 2.59 3.09 -8.16
C LEU A 86 1.79 2.53 -6.98
N THR A 87 1.04 3.39 -6.28
CA THR A 87 0.31 3.05 -5.05
C THR A 87 -1.17 3.37 -5.23
N PHE A 88 -2.06 2.66 -4.53
CA PHE A 88 -3.49 2.99 -4.54
C PHE A 88 -3.68 4.34 -3.85
N ARG A 89 -3.85 5.40 -4.65
CA ARG A 89 -4.17 6.75 -4.17
C ARG A 89 -5.26 7.38 -5.00
N TRP A 90 -6.29 7.84 -4.30
CA TRP A 90 -7.41 8.55 -4.90
C TRP A 90 -7.71 9.80 -4.11
N SER A 91 -7.70 10.96 -4.76
CA SER A 91 -8.04 12.23 -4.14
C SER A 91 -9.41 12.70 -4.58
N PHE A 92 -10.12 13.37 -3.68
CA PHE A 92 -11.29 14.16 -4.02
C PHE A 92 -11.36 15.41 -3.15
N LYS A 93 -12.19 16.36 -3.55
CA LYS A 93 -12.53 17.52 -2.73
C LYS A 93 -14.00 17.46 -2.38
N PHE A 94 -14.31 17.77 -1.13
CA PHE A 94 -15.68 17.91 -0.66
C PHE A 94 -15.74 19.17 0.18
N GLU A 95 -16.62 20.10 -0.23
CA GLU A 95 -16.63 21.46 0.29
C GLU A 95 -15.23 22.10 0.19
N GLU A 96 -14.72 22.70 1.27
CA GLU A 96 -13.39 23.32 1.33
C GLU A 96 -12.27 22.33 1.71
N HIS A 97 -12.59 21.04 1.87
CA HIS A 97 -11.69 20.02 2.38
C HIS A 97 -11.18 19.10 1.26
N GLU A 98 -9.91 18.73 1.33
CA GLU A 98 -9.29 17.75 0.44
C GLU A 98 -9.13 16.41 1.15
N PHE A 99 -9.47 15.33 0.46
CA PHE A 99 -9.44 13.97 0.99
C PHE A 99 -8.61 13.07 0.09
N GLU A 100 -7.95 12.07 0.68
CA GLU A 100 -7.12 11.11 0.00
C GLU A 100 -7.33 9.70 0.56
N TRP A 101 -7.79 8.79 -0.29
CA TRP A 101 -7.73 7.36 -0.04
C TRP A 101 -6.31 6.84 -0.27
N LYS A 102 -5.79 6.09 0.69
CA LYS A 102 -4.58 5.27 0.62
C LYS A 102 -4.93 3.85 1.01
N ARG A 103 -5.03 2.97 0.02
CA ARG A 103 -5.48 1.58 0.20
C ARG A 103 -6.75 1.50 1.05
N GLU A 104 -6.62 1.04 2.30
CA GLU A 104 -7.69 0.78 3.26
C GLU A 104 -8.07 2.00 4.12
N GLU A 105 -7.39 3.13 3.96
CA GLU A 105 -7.51 4.30 4.82
C GLU A 105 -7.91 5.53 4.00
N CYS A 106 -8.83 6.35 4.52
CA CYS A 106 -9.13 7.67 3.97
C CYS A 106 -8.65 8.75 4.93
N PHE A 107 -7.91 9.72 4.40
CA PHE A 107 -7.39 10.84 5.14
C PHE A 107 -8.01 12.14 4.65
N MET A 108 -8.33 13.04 5.58
CA MET A 108 -8.54 14.45 5.27
C MET A 108 -7.19 15.17 5.34
N LEU A 109 -6.79 15.80 4.24
CA LEU A 109 -5.53 16.51 4.10
C LEU A 109 -5.68 17.94 4.61
N ARG A 110 -4.83 18.36 5.56
CA ARG A 110 -4.90 19.70 6.17
C ARG A 110 -3.53 20.35 6.23
N LYS A 111 -3.03 21.02 5.19
CA LYS A 111 -1.73 21.71 5.29
C LYS A 111 -1.87 23.00 6.10
N PRO A 112 -0.94 23.33 7.03
CA PRO A 112 0.32 22.64 7.33
C PRO A 112 0.22 21.49 8.34
N ASP A 113 -0.96 21.27 8.94
CA ASP A 113 -1.23 20.19 9.89
C ASP A 113 -1.06 18.77 9.28
N PRO A 114 -0.89 17.74 10.13
CA PRO A 114 -0.85 16.36 9.63
C PRO A 114 -2.23 15.91 9.09
N PRO A 115 -2.26 14.99 8.11
CA PRO A 115 -3.50 14.38 7.64
C PRO A 115 -4.24 13.65 8.77
N VAL A 116 -5.58 13.70 8.73
CA VAL A 116 -6.44 13.10 9.76
C VAL A 116 -7.18 11.91 9.17
N LEU A 117 -7.07 10.74 9.80
CA LEU A 117 -7.77 9.54 9.36
C LEU A 117 -9.30 9.69 9.61
N VAL A 118 -10.10 9.53 8.57
CA VAL A 118 -11.57 9.73 8.63
C VAL A 118 -12.37 8.47 8.31
N ALA A 119 -11.79 7.51 7.59
CA ALA A 119 -12.40 6.22 7.36
C ALA A 119 -11.35 5.11 7.25
N VAL A 120 -11.74 3.90 7.64
CA VAL A 120 -10.92 2.69 7.53
C VAL A 120 -11.78 1.57 6.99
N THR A 121 -11.24 0.76 6.08
CA THR A 121 -11.88 -0.44 5.58
C THR A 121 -11.13 -1.68 5.98
N LYS A 122 -11.84 -2.79 6.16
CA LYS A 122 -11.22 -4.11 6.33
C LYS A 122 -11.37 -4.94 5.08
N GLU A 123 -10.24 -5.40 4.57
CA GLU A 123 -10.15 -6.39 3.51
C GLU A 123 -9.76 -7.74 4.13
N PRO A 124 -10.49 -8.83 3.87
CA PRO A 124 -10.10 -10.15 4.34
C PRO A 124 -8.84 -10.59 3.61
N SER A 125 -7.91 -11.18 4.34
CA SER A 125 -6.62 -11.65 3.80
C SER A 125 -6.84 -12.52 2.55
N GLY A 126 -6.19 -12.15 1.44
CA GLY A 126 -6.31 -12.85 0.17
C GLY A 126 -7.53 -12.49 -0.71
N ARG A 127 -8.37 -11.51 -0.32
CA ARG A 127 -9.36 -10.90 -1.22
C ARG A 127 -9.37 -9.39 -1.08
N LEU A 128 -9.13 -8.70 -2.19
CA LEU A 128 -9.34 -7.26 -2.38
C LEU A 128 -10.85 -6.94 -2.47
N LYS A 129 -11.59 -7.27 -1.44
CA LYS A 129 -13.02 -6.97 -1.35
C LYS A 129 -13.27 -6.35 0.00
N THR A 130 -13.62 -5.06 0.02
CA THR A 130 -14.01 -4.42 1.26
C THR A 130 -15.16 -5.21 1.87
N THR A 131 -14.96 -5.69 3.09
CA THR A 131 -16.00 -6.42 3.85
C THR A 131 -16.64 -5.55 4.91
N CYS A 132 -15.90 -4.57 5.40
CA CYS A 132 -16.32 -3.71 6.49
C CYS A 132 -15.73 -2.32 6.27
N ILE A 133 -16.53 -1.30 6.59
CA ILE A 133 -16.20 0.11 6.48
C ILE A 133 -16.47 0.73 7.84
N GLN A 134 -15.51 1.49 8.35
CA GLN A 134 -15.62 2.22 9.61
C GLN A 134 -15.40 3.69 9.33
N ILE A 135 -16.40 4.51 9.63
CA ILE A 135 -16.29 5.97 9.54
C ILE A 135 -15.96 6.50 10.95
N LEU A 136 -14.92 7.33 11.02
CA LEU A 136 -14.37 7.84 12.26
C LEU A 136 -15.01 9.20 12.57
N ASP A 137 -16.30 9.20 12.91
CA ASP A 137 -17.09 10.42 13.14
C ASP A 137 -16.47 11.34 14.20
N TYR A 138 -15.80 10.76 15.21
CA TYR A 138 -15.10 11.54 16.23
C TYR A 138 -14.00 12.45 15.67
N ASN A 139 -13.38 12.07 14.54
CA ASN A 139 -12.42 12.91 13.84
C ASN A 139 -13.12 13.93 12.96
N LEU A 140 -14.15 13.52 12.21
CA LEU A 140 -14.94 14.42 11.37
C LEU A 140 -15.61 15.55 12.17
N ASN A 141 -16.09 15.26 13.37
CA ASN A 141 -16.76 16.23 14.24
C ASN A 141 -15.87 17.40 14.70
N ARG A 142 -14.56 17.35 14.45
CA ARG A 142 -13.60 18.39 14.83
C ARG A 142 -13.40 19.44 13.73
N PHE A 143 -14.06 19.27 12.59
CA PHE A 143 -13.89 20.10 11.41
C PHE A 143 -15.23 20.67 10.96
N ASP A 144 -15.16 21.83 10.30
CA ASP A 144 -16.32 22.58 9.83
C ASP A 144 -16.80 22.00 8.49
N ILE A 145 -17.31 20.77 8.54
CA ILE A 145 -17.98 20.11 7.42
C ILE A 145 -19.48 20.33 7.60
N GLU A 146 -20.10 21.07 6.67
CA GLU A 146 -21.51 21.44 6.75
C GLU A 146 -22.40 20.22 6.44
N ASP A 147 -22.15 19.56 5.31
CA ASP A 147 -22.88 18.38 4.86
C ASP A 147 -22.13 17.08 5.17
N ARG A 148 -22.12 16.72 6.47
CA ARG A 148 -21.52 15.46 6.94
C ARG A 148 -22.15 14.23 6.31
N LYS A 149 -23.46 14.31 6.00
CA LYS A 149 -24.17 13.18 5.41
C LYS A 149 -23.78 12.99 3.96
N GLY A 150 -23.65 14.07 3.20
CA GLY A 150 -23.08 14.06 1.86
C GLY A 150 -21.67 13.49 1.85
N LEU A 151 -20.80 13.89 2.79
CA LEU A 151 -19.46 13.32 2.91
C LEU A 151 -19.48 11.81 3.18
N GLU A 152 -20.33 11.35 4.10
CA GLU A 152 -20.54 9.92 4.37
C GLU A 152 -20.91 9.18 3.08
N ILE A 153 -21.90 9.70 2.33
CA ILE A 153 -22.35 9.12 1.06
C ILE A 153 -21.22 9.10 0.03
N VAL A 154 -20.40 10.16 -0.06
CA VAL A 154 -19.23 10.23 -0.96
C VAL A 154 -18.19 9.17 -0.59
N LEU A 155 -17.87 9.03 0.70
CA LEU A 155 -16.92 8.02 1.17
C LEU A 155 -17.39 6.61 0.81
N LEU A 156 -18.65 6.27 1.10
CA LEU A 156 -19.23 4.97 0.78
C LEU A 156 -19.30 4.71 -0.72
N THR A 157 -19.77 5.69 -1.49
CA THR A 157 -19.87 5.60 -2.95
C THR A 157 -18.48 5.40 -3.57
N SER A 158 -17.47 6.15 -3.13
CA SER A 158 -16.09 6.02 -3.62
C SER A 158 -15.56 4.59 -3.43
N LEU A 159 -15.68 4.04 -2.23
CA LEU A 159 -15.29 2.67 -1.90
C LEU A 159 -15.99 1.63 -2.77
N MET A 160 -17.30 1.77 -2.97
CA MET A 160 -18.05 0.84 -3.83
C MET A 160 -17.55 0.90 -5.28
N THR A 161 -17.15 2.07 -5.77
CA THR A 161 -16.55 2.16 -7.10
C THR A 161 -15.18 1.51 -7.23
N PHE A 162 -14.42 1.42 -6.13
CA PHE A 162 -13.13 0.77 -6.09
C PHE A 162 -13.30 -0.74 -6.04
N ASN A 163 -14.27 -1.24 -5.26
CA ASN A 163 -14.67 -2.65 -5.25
C ASN A 163 -15.06 -3.12 -6.65
N ASP A 164 -15.89 -2.36 -7.36
CA ASP A 164 -16.32 -2.74 -8.72
C ASP A 164 -15.15 -2.77 -9.71
N ALA A 165 -14.22 -1.82 -9.61
CA ALA A 165 -13.00 -1.80 -10.42
C ALA A 165 -12.15 -3.07 -10.18
N ASN A 166 -12.07 -3.49 -8.92
CA ASN A 166 -11.27 -4.62 -8.50
C ASN A 166 -11.92 -5.98 -8.84
N GLU A 167 -13.23 -6.13 -8.64
CA GLU A 167 -13.96 -7.34 -9.05
C GLU A 167 -13.83 -7.59 -10.55
N LEU A 168 -13.87 -6.55 -11.37
CA LEU A 168 -13.63 -6.66 -12.82
C LEU A 168 -12.19 -7.03 -13.17
N ALA A 169 -11.21 -6.60 -12.38
CA ALA A 169 -9.82 -7.03 -12.57
C ALA A 169 -9.68 -8.53 -12.29
N HIS A 170 -10.29 -9.04 -11.22
CA HIS A 170 -10.19 -10.46 -10.86
C HIS A 170 -11.06 -11.41 -11.69
N ALA A 171 -12.22 -10.97 -12.18
CA ALA A 171 -13.07 -11.79 -13.04
C ALA A 171 -12.35 -12.23 -14.33
N GLN A 172 -11.38 -11.45 -14.80
CA GLN A 172 -10.57 -11.78 -15.97
C GLN A 172 -9.60 -12.95 -15.71
N PHE A 173 -9.10 -13.09 -14.48
CA PHE A 173 -8.16 -14.15 -14.09
C PHE A 173 -8.84 -15.44 -13.61
N SER A 174 -10.13 -15.41 -13.25
CA SER A 174 -10.89 -16.60 -12.85
C SER A 174 -11.56 -17.34 -14.01
N SER A 175 -11.42 -16.85 -15.25
CA SER A 175 -11.98 -17.49 -16.45
C SER A 175 -11.04 -18.54 -17.04
N GLY A 176 -10.83 -19.62 -16.29
CA GLY A 176 -10.49 -20.91 -16.92
C GLY A 176 -11.67 -21.40 -17.77
N PRO A 177 -11.46 -22.21 -18.82
CA PRO A 177 -12.54 -22.65 -19.70
C PRO A 177 -13.53 -23.51 -18.89
N MET A 178 -14.70 -22.95 -18.58
CA MET A 178 -15.82 -23.72 -18.06
C MET A 178 -16.33 -24.63 -19.17
N SER A 179 -16.20 -25.94 -18.95
CA SER A 179 -16.95 -26.94 -19.70
C SER A 179 -18.45 -26.66 -19.60
N PRO A 180 -19.23 -26.85 -20.68
CA PRO A 180 -20.64 -26.54 -20.69
C PRO A 180 -21.43 -27.49 -19.79
N VAL A 181 -22.27 -26.90 -18.93
CA VAL A 181 -23.29 -27.60 -18.15
C VAL A 181 -24.41 -28.03 -19.09
N SER A 182 -24.65 -29.35 -19.17
CA SER A 182 -25.85 -29.91 -19.80
C SER A 182 -27.08 -29.74 -18.89
N PRO A 183 -28.25 -29.36 -19.42
CA PRO A 183 -29.50 -29.31 -18.68
C PRO A 183 -30.22 -30.67 -18.79
N GLN A 184 -30.71 -31.22 -17.67
CA GLN A 184 -31.70 -32.29 -17.73
C GLN A 184 -32.82 -32.05 -16.71
N ALA A 185 -34.04 -32.23 -17.20
CA ALA A 185 -35.29 -31.72 -16.67
C ALA A 185 -36.06 -32.71 -15.78
N SER A 186 -36.98 -32.14 -14.98
CA SER A 186 -38.34 -32.61 -14.59
C SER A 186 -38.58 -34.09 -14.19
N ASP A 187 -39.03 -34.34 -12.95
CA ASP A 187 -40.48 -34.40 -12.59
C ASP A 187 -40.73 -34.69 -11.07
N PRO A 188 -41.97 -34.49 -10.54
CA PRO A 188 -42.31 -34.42 -9.11
C PRO A 188 -43.04 -35.67 -8.57
N ASN A 189 -42.95 -35.93 -7.25
CA ASN A 189 -44.11 -36.34 -6.43
C ASN A 189 -43.80 -36.39 -4.91
N VAL A 190 -44.79 -35.99 -4.10
CA VAL A 190 -44.85 -36.02 -2.62
C VAL A 190 -45.74 -37.23 -2.21
N PRO A 191 -45.65 -37.85 -1.00
CA PRO A 191 -46.36 -37.33 0.18
C PRO A 191 -45.67 -37.54 1.55
N MET A 192 -46.13 -36.73 2.52
CA MET A 192 -45.79 -36.67 3.95
C MET A 192 -46.18 -37.92 4.78
N SER A 193 -45.48 -38.16 5.92
CA SER A 193 -45.97 -38.18 7.33
C SER A 193 -44.92 -38.85 8.28
N PRO A 194 -45.07 -38.92 9.63
CA PRO A 194 -44.57 -37.92 10.58
C PRO A 194 -43.60 -38.46 11.68
N SER A 195 -42.82 -37.53 12.27
CA SER A 195 -42.26 -37.48 13.64
C SER A 195 -41.65 -38.74 14.32
N SER A 196 -40.34 -38.71 14.62
CA SER A 196 -39.81 -39.02 15.96
C SER A 196 -38.38 -38.47 16.17
N THR A 197 -38.12 -38.11 17.42
CA THR A 197 -36.97 -37.42 18.01
C THR A 197 -35.77 -38.34 18.32
N LEU A 198 -34.52 -37.91 18.02
CA LEU A 198 -33.24 -38.07 18.77
C LEU A 198 -31.99 -37.89 17.85
N PRO A 199 -30.76 -37.68 18.39
CA PRO A 199 -29.86 -36.60 17.98
C PRO A 199 -28.92 -36.90 16.80
N THR A 200 -28.61 -35.84 16.06
CA THR A 200 -27.73 -35.77 14.89
C THR A 200 -26.28 -36.18 15.15
N PRO A 201 -25.69 -37.12 14.38
CA PRO A 201 -24.25 -37.22 14.22
C PRO A 201 -23.73 -36.12 13.29
N THR A 202 -22.60 -35.55 13.66
CA THR A 202 -21.89 -34.47 12.96
C THR A 202 -21.54 -34.87 11.52
N PRO A 203 -21.76 -34.02 10.50
CA PRO A 203 -21.32 -34.32 9.14
C PRO A 203 -19.78 -34.27 9.05
N PRO A 204 -19.14 -35.18 8.28
CA PRO A 204 -17.69 -35.21 8.12
C PRO A 204 -17.20 -33.93 7.43
N LEU A 205 -16.19 -33.29 8.03
CA LEU A 205 -15.46 -32.15 7.44
C LEU A 205 -14.96 -32.53 6.04
N ALA A 206 -15.29 -31.71 5.05
CA ALA A 206 -14.80 -31.85 3.69
C ALA A 206 -13.26 -31.90 3.66
N PRO A 207 -12.64 -32.76 2.83
CA PRO A 207 -11.20 -32.83 2.69
C PRO A 207 -10.65 -31.47 2.23
N ARG A 208 -9.59 -31.00 2.89
CA ARG A 208 -8.91 -29.74 2.54
C ARG A 208 -8.49 -29.80 1.05
N PRO A 209 -8.66 -28.72 0.27
CA PRO A 209 -8.25 -28.70 -1.12
C PRO A 209 -6.75 -29.02 -1.25
N PRO A 210 -6.33 -29.68 -2.34
CA PRO A 210 -4.93 -30.06 -2.56
C PRO A 210 -4.04 -28.81 -2.54
N LYS A 211 -2.87 -28.93 -1.91
CA LYS A 211 -1.86 -27.85 -1.88
C LYS A 211 -1.52 -27.49 -3.32
N LYS A 212 -1.75 -26.23 -3.69
CA LYS A 212 -1.38 -25.70 -5.01
C LYS A 212 0.13 -25.82 -5.19
N LEU A 213 0.59 -26.15 -6.39
CA LEU A 213 2.01 -26.36 -6.71
C LEU A 213 2.46 -25.35 -7.78
N GLY A 214 3.77 -25.04 -7.82
CA GLY A 214 4.38 -24.19 -8.85
C GLY A 214 3.92 -22.74 -8.82
N ILE A 215 3.61 -22.17 -9.99
CA ILE A 215 3.18 -20.77 -10.17
C ILE A 215 1.94 -20.43 -9.32
N ASP A 216 0.98 -21.35 -9.19
CA ASP A 216 -0.22 -21.14 -8.38
C ASP A 216 0.08 -21.02 -6.89
N ARG A 217 1.15 -21.69 -6.43
CA ARG A 217 1.64 -21.58 -5.06
C ARG A 217 2.31 -20.24 -4.82
N ILE A 218 3.10 -19.76 -5.79
CA ILE A 218 3.70 -18.42 -5.71
C ILE A 218 2.62 -17.35 -5.72
N ALA A 219 1.63 -17.46 -6.61
CA ALA A 219 0.49 -16.55 -6.65
C ALA A 219 -0.25 -16.52 -5.30
N GLU A 220 -0.44 -17.67 -4.65
CA GLU A 220 -1.00 -17.76 -3.30
C GLU A 220 -0.11 -17.05 -2.25
N MET A 221 1.20 -17.31 -2.25
CA MET A 221 2.14 -16.69 -1.32
C MET A 221 2.19 -15.16 -1.48
N GLN A 222 2.25 -14.66 -2.71
CA GLN A 222 2.21 -13.22 -2.97
C GLN A 222 0.85 -12.62 -2.60
N ALA A 223 -0.25 -13.35 -2.83
CA ALA A 223 -1.58 -12.91 -2.43
C ALA A 223 -1.74 -12.81 -0.90
N VAL A 224 -1.05 -13.65 -0.12
CA VAL A 224 -1.01 -13.54 1.35
C VAL A 224 -0.32 -12.27 1.81
N ARG A 225 0.74 -11.82 1.10
CA ARG A 225 1.45 -10.57 1.41
C ARG A 225 0.68 -9.32 1.03
N GLY A 226 -0.18 -9.40 0.00
CA GLY A 226 -1.09 -8.31 -0.37
C GLY A 226 -0.37 -7.04 -0.82
N LEU A 227 0.83 -7.19 -1.40
CA LEU A 227 1.61 -6.12 -2.03
C LEU A 227 1.33 -6.14 -3.54
N PHE A 228 1.12 -4.96 -4.12
CA PHE A 228 0.74 -4.80 -5.54
C PHE A 228 1.95 -4.37 -6.34
N ASN A 229 2.17 -4.99 -7.50
CA ASN A 229 3.34 -4.78 -8.35
C ASN A 229 4.66 -5.09 -7.65
N GLU A 230 4.62 -5.81 -6.53
CA GLU A 230 5.78 -6.24 -5.75
C GLU A 230 5.75 -7.75 -5.58
N VAL A 231 6.89 -8.41 -5.82
CA VAL A 231 7.04 -9.86 -5.72
C VAL A 231 8.17 -10.15 -4.75
N ALA A 232 7.83 -10.69 -3.59
CA ALA A 232 8.79 -11.12 -2.57
C ALA A 232 9.32 -12.51 -2.89
N VAL A 233 10.61 -12.63 -3.15
CA VAL A 233 11.25 -13.92 -3.42
C VAL A 233 11.62 -14.57 -2.09
N GLU A 234 10.94 -15.67 -1.79
CA GLU A 234 11.12 -16.46 -0.59
C GLU A 234 11.95 -17.73 -0.84
N GLU A 235 12.23 -18.49 0.21
CA GLU A 235 12.85 -19.81 0.10
C GLU A 235 11.96 -20.78 -0.68
N GLU A 236 10.64 -20.73 -0.46
CA GLU A 236 9.64 -21.57 -1.13
C GLU A 236 9.39 -21.09 -2.59
N GLY A 237 9.31 -22.05 -3.52
CA GLY A 237 9.09 -21.82 -4.96
C GLY A 237 10.37 -21.87 -5.80
N SER A 238 10.29 -22.33 -7.06
CA SER A 238 11.43 -22.39 -7.98
C SER A 238 11.68 -21.06 -8.68
N VAL A 239 12.90 -20.86 -9.20
CA VAL A 239 13.24 -19.65 -9.96
C VAL A 239 12.38 -19.56 -11.22
N GLU A 240 12.12 -20.69 -11.88
CA GLU A 240 11.31 -20.80 -13.07
C GLU A 240 9.86 -20.38 -12.81
N ASP A 241 9.29 -20.82 -11.70
CA ASP A 241 7.92 -20.48 -11.31
C ASP A 241 7.79 -18.98 -11.01
N TYR A 242 8.73 -18.39 -10.25
CA TYR A 242 8.76 -16.95 -9.99
C TYR A 242 8.97 -16.15 -11.29
N GLY A 243 9.87 -16.64 -12.15
CA GLY A 243 10.18 -16.02 -13.44
C GLY A 243 8.94 -15.95 -14.33
N GLN A 244 8.20 -17.06 -14.43
CA GLN A 244 6.96 -17.15 -15.20
C GLN A 244 5.83 -16.34 -14.57
N TYR A 245 5.70 -16.33 -13.23
CA TYR A 245 4.74 -15.48 -12.52
C TYR A 245 4.95 -13.99 -12.85
N CYS A 246 6.18 -13.51 -12.73
CA CYS A 246 6.54 -12.12 -13.08
C CYS A 246 6.32 -11.82 -14.57
N ALA A 247 6.62 -12.77 -15.47
CA ALA A 247 6.38 -12.60 -16.90
C ALA A 247 4.88 -12.48 -17.22
N ASN A 248 4.03 -13.25 -16.54
CA ASN A 248 2.57 -13.18 -16.67
C ASN A 248 2.02 -11.83 -16.18
N LEU A 249 2.56 -11.25 -15.11
CA LEU A 249 2.18 -9.91 -14.67
C LEU A 249 2.39 -8.87 -15.78
N PHE A 250 3.50 -8.96 -16.53
CA PHE A 250 3.77 -8.06 -17.65
C PHE A 250 2.95 -8.33 -18.92
N GLN A 251 2.13 -9.37 -18.98
CA GLN A 251 1.19 -9.56 -20.09
C GLN A 251 0.03 -8.57 -20.02
N ASP A 252 -0.31 -8.06 -18.83
CA ASP A 252 -1.30 -7.00 -18.68
C ASP A 252 -0.72 -5.67 -19.20
N ASP A 253 -1.43 -5.04 -20.15
CA ASP A 253 -1.06 -3.74 -20.71
C ASP A 253 -1.09 -2.62 -19.67
N ALA A 254 -1.92 -2.74 -18.63
CA ALA A 254 -1.95 -1.81 -17.50
C ALA A 254 -0.74 -2.00 -16.56
N MET A 255 -0.06 -3.15 -16.62
CA MET A 255 1.13 -3.43 -15.82
C MET A 255 2.38 -2.87 -16.48
N LEU A 256 2.84 -1.72 -15.99
CA LEU A 256 4.00 -1.00 -16.52
C LEU A 256 5.31 -1.37 -15.85
N PHE A 257 5.28 -1.85 -14.60
CA PHE A 257 6.46 -2.22 -13.82
C PHE A 257 6.13 -3.29 -12.76
N VAL A 258 7.16 -4.04 -12.35
CA VAL A 258 7.12 -4.99 -11.23
C VAL A 258 8.41 -4.83 -10.43
N THR A 259 8.30 -4.77 -9.11
CA THR A 259 9.43 -4.74 -8.17
C THR A 259 9.64 -6.13 -7.60
N ILE A 260 10.83 -6.69 -7.78
CA ILE A 260 11.19 -7.99 -7.23
C ILE A 260 12.12 -7.74 -6.05
N LEU A 261 11.72 -8.22 -4.87
CA LEU A 261 12.39 -7.95 -3.60
C LEU A 261 12.82 -9.24 -2.90
N SER A 262 13.94 -9.20 -2.19
CA SER A 262 14.36 -10.30 -1.32
C SER A 262 13.53 -10.30 -0.03
N ASP A 263 13.10 -11.48 0.41
CA ASP A 263 12.52 -11.64 1.75
C ASP A 263 13.58 -11.72 2.86
N SER A 264 14.80 -12.12 2.49
CA SER A 264 15.96 -12.13 3.38
C SER A 264 17.27 -12.09 2.60
N ALA A 265 18.37 -11.75 3.29
CA ALA A 265 19.72 -11.74 2.73
C ALA A 265 20.13 -13.05 2.02
N ALA A 266 19.59 -14.20 2.47
CA ALA A 266 19.85 -15.50 1.86
C ALA A 266 19.24 -15.64 0.45
N GLN A 267 18.17 -14.90 0.17
CA GLN A 267 17.43 -14.98 -1.09
C GLN A 267 17.89 -13.96 -2.14
N VAL A 268 18.84 -13.09 -1.81
CA VAL A 268 19.41 -12.09 -2.74
C VAL A 268 19.91 -12.71 -4.06
N PRO A 269 20.66 -13.84 -4.06
CA PRO A 269 21.06 -14.48 -5.32
C PRO A 269 19.87 -15.01 -6.12
N LYS A 270 18.84 -15.51 -5.43
CA LYS A 270 17.62 -16.05 -6.04
C LYS A 270 16.82 -14.94 -6.74
N VAL A 271 16.72 -13.76 -6.15
CA VAL A 271 16.08 -12.58 -6.78
C VAL A 271 16.72 -12.25 -8.13
N LEU A 272 18.05 -12.23 -8.20
CA LEU A 272 18.76 -11.93 -9.45
C LEU A 272 18.50 -13.00 -10.52
N GLN A 273 18.45 -14.28 -10.12
CA GLN A 273 18.11 -15.36 -11.03
C GLN A 273 16.67 -15.24 -11.55
N VAL A 274 15.71 -14.89 -10.67
CA VAL A 274 14.31 -14.66 -11.06
C VAL A 274 14.19 -13.52 -12.07
N VAL A 275 14.89 -12.40 -11.83
CA VAL A 275 14.92 -11.24 -12.73
C VAL A 275 15.40 -11.64 -14.14
N GLU A 276 16.51 -12.36 -14.21
CA GLU A 276 17.07 -12.80 -15.49
C GLU A 276 16.17 -13.84 -16.17
N GLU A 277 15.54 -14.73 -15.42
CA GLU A 277 14.56 -15.69 -15.95
C GLU A 277 13.32 -15.00 -16.52
N THR A 278 12.77 -13.99 -15.83
CA THR A 278 11.66 -13.18 -16.36
C THR A 278 12.02 -12.51 -17.69
N LYS A 279 13.23 -11.94 -17.79
CA LYS A 279 13.72 -11.35 -19.04
C LYS A 279 13.91 -12.41 -20.12
N ARG A 280 14.46 -13.57 -19.79
CA ARG A 280 14.68 -14.69 -20.72
C ARG A 280 13.35 -15.15 -21.33
N ILE A 281 12.31 -15.31 -20.53
CA ILE A 281 10.96 -15.70 -20.98
C ILE A 281 10.41 -14.68 -21.96
N ARG A 282 10.51 -13.38 -21.66
CA ARG A 282 10.03 -12.31 -22.53
C ARG A 282 10.83 -12.18 -23.82
N HIS A 283 12.15 -12.30 -23.74
CA HIS A 283 13.03 -12.28 -24.91
C HIS A 283 12.75 -13.46 -25.85
N LYS A 284 12.52 -14.66 -25.28
CA LYS A 284 12.12 -15.85 -26.06
C LYS A 284 10.76 -15.67 -26.75
N ALA A 285 9.88 -14.86 -26.17
CA ALA A 285 8.59 -14.51 -26.75
C ALA A 285 8.65 -13.30 -27.72
N GLU A 286 9.86 -12.83 -28.07
CA GLU A 286 10.10 -11.69 -28.98
C GLU A 286 9.44 -10.37 -28.51
N LEU A 287 9.22 -10.23 -27.20
CA LEU A 287 8.65 -9.03 -26.59
C LEU A 287 9.73 -7.98 -26.29
N GLU A 288 9.32 -6.71 -26.22
CA GLU A 288 10.22 -5.60 -25.89
C GLU A 288 11.00 -5.82 -24.58
N ALA A 289 12.25 -5.38 -24.60
CA ALA A 289 13.18 -5.49 -23.48
C ALA A 289 12.73 -4.61 -22.30
N LEU A 290 12.83 -5.16 -21.09
CA LEU A 290 12.51 -4.44 -19.87
C LEU A 290 13.68 -3.58 -19.40
N HIS A 291 13.37 -2.39 -18.90
CA HIS A 291 14.31 -1.54 -18.17
C HIS A 291 14.49 -2.10 -16.75
N GLN A 292 15.73 -2.24 -16.31
CA GLN A 292 16.08 -2.73 -14.98
C GLN A 292 16.70 -1.62 -14.14
N TYR A 293 16.22 -1.46 -12.91
CA TYR A 293 16.80 -0.59 -11.88
C TYR A 293 17.04 -1.39 -10.61
N VAL A 294 18.29 -1.39 -10.13
CA VAL A 294 18.69 -2.12 -8.92
C VAL A 294 18.89 -1.12 -7.80
N LEU A 295 18.17 -1.30 -6.70
CA LEU A 295 18.34 -0.56 -5.46
C LEU A 295 18.86 -1.49 -4.38
N TYR A 296 19.88 -1.01 -3.67
CA TYR A 296 20.41 -1.67 -2.47
C TYR A 296 19.93 -0.87 -1.27
N ASP A 297 19.32 -1.52 -0.28
CA ASP A 297 19.09 -0.88 1.01
C ASP A 297 20.40 -0.84 1.78
N THR A 298 21.21 0.19 1.49
CA THR A 298 22.37 0.49 2.33
C THR A 298 21.87 1.23 3.54
N GLN A 299 21.71 0.53 4.67
CA GLN A 299 21.63 1.19 5.97
C GLN A 299 22.79 2.18 6.06
N VAL A 300 22.46 3.48 6.13
CA VAL A 300 23.45 4.55 6.22
C VAL A 300 24.22 4.32 7.53
N PRO A 301 25.53 4.04 7.51
CA PRO A 301 26.28 3.82 8.74
C PRO A 301 26.20 5.11 9.58
N LYS A 302 25.56 5.03 10.74
CA LYS A 302 25.55 6.14 11.71
C LYS A 302 26.94 6.27 12.33
N GLY A 303 27.70 7.25 11.86
CA GLY A 303 28.90 7.74 12.55
C GLY A 303 30.07 8.05 11.61
N PRO A 304 30.99 8.95 12.03
CA PRO A 304 32.19 9.23 11.28
C PRO A 304 33.08 7.99 11.21
N LYS A 305 33.35 7.49 9.99
CA LYS A 305 34.31 6.40 9.74
C LYS A 305 35.70 6.87 10.14
N ARG A 306 36.23 6.40 11.28
CA ARG A 306 37.68 6.40 11.53
C ARG A 306 38.29 5.31 10.64
N ILE A 307 38.96 5.73 9.57
CA ILE A 307 39.78 4.84 8.76
C ILE A 307 41.09 4.66 9.53
N ASN A 308 41.25 3.51 10.20
CA ASN A 308 42.54 3.10 10.73
C ASN A 308 43.34 2.48 9.58
N LEU A 309 44.48 3.07 9.24
CA LEU A 309 45.29 2.69 8.08
C LEU A 309 46.21 1.47 8.34
N ASP A 310 46.24 0.95 9.57
CA ASP A 310 47.12 -0.14 10.00
C ASP A 310 46.40 -1.47 10.32
N ASP A 311 45.08 -1.55 10.12
CA ASP A 311 44.30 -2.77 10.39
C ASP A 311 44.38 -3.73 9.19
N VAL A 312 45.47 -4.46 9.05
CA VAL A 312 45.58 -5.61 8.14
C VAL A 312 44.91 -6.82 8.81
N ASP A 313 43.59 -6.74 8.98
CA ASP A 313 42.77 -7.86 9.46
C ASP A 313 42.23 -8.62 8.22
N PRO A 314 42.76 -9.82 7.89
CA PRO A 314 42.33 -10.58 6.71
C PRO A 314 40.87 -11.08 6.77
N ALA A 315 40.16 -10.82 7.88
CA ALA A 315 38.75 -11.09 8.05
C ALA A 315 37.82 -9.95 7.58
N LYS A 316 38.34 -8.73 7.37
CA LYS A 316 37.54 -7.56 6.94
C LYS A 316 37.37 -7.46 5.42
N ASP A 317 38.14 -8.21 4.63
CA ASP A 317 38.07 -8.26 3.17
C ASP A 317 37.08 -9.30 2.60
N LYS A 318 36.33 -10.00 3.47
CA LYS A 318 35.25 -10.87 3.00
C LYS A 318 34.04 -10.02 2.62
N TYR A 319 33.73 -10.01 1.32
CA TYR A 319 32.51 -9.41 0.77
C TYR A 319 31.30 -9.79 1.63
N LYS A 320 30.66 -8.77 2.23
CA LYS A 320 29.39 -8.95 2.92
C LYS A 320 28.29 -8.74 1.89
N PRO A 321 27.49 -9.77 1.55
CA PRO A 321 26.38 -9.60 0.63
C PRO A 321 25.40 -8.54 1.17
N PRO A 322 24.71 -7.80 0.28
CA PRO A 322 23.66 -6.87 0.69
C PRO A 322 22.63 -7.59 1.56
N GLN A 323 22.14 -6.89 2.59
CA GLN A 323 21.14 -7.48 3.48
C GLN A 323 19.78 -7.61 2.78
N ASP A 324 19.47 -6.69 1.87
CA ASP A 324 18.31 -6.75 0.99
C ASP A 324 18.61 -6.12 -0.38
N ILE A 325 17.89 -6.59 -1.40
CA ILE A 325 17.92 -6.06 -2.77
C ILE A 325 16.49 -5.84 -3.26
N SER A 326 16.26 -4.73 -3.94
CA SER A 326 15.04 -4.52 -4.72
C SER A 326 15.38 -4.20 -6.17
N VAL A 327 14.77 -4.94 -7.09
CA VAL A 327 14.98 -4.81 -8.53
C VAL A 327 13.67 -4.41 -9.18
N HIS A 328 13.62 -3.21 -9.75
CA HIS A 328 12.48 -2.73 -10.52
C HIS A 328 12.66 -3.10 -11.99
N LEU A 329 11.72 -3.87 -12.53
CA LEU A 329 11.59 -4.14 -13.95
C LEU A 329 10.45 -3.32 -14.51
N SER A 330 10.65 -2.67 -15.67
CA SER A 330 9.62 -1.80 -16.25
C SER A 330 9.61 -1.81 -17.78
N LYS A 331 8.42 -1.64 -18.36
CA LYS A 331 8.22 -1.46 -19.81
C LYS A 331 8.68 -0.07 -20.27
N ILE A 332 8.53 0.95 -19.40
CA ILE A 332 8.88 2.35 -19.68
C ILE A 332 10.14 2.76 -18.93
N ALA A 333 10.91 3.70 -19.48
CA ALA A 333 12.08 4.24 -18.80
C ALA A 333 11.69 5.05 -17.54
N MET A 334 12.23 4.66 -16.38
CA MET A 334 12.04 5.34 -15.10
C MET A 334 13.21 6.29 -14.82
N VAL A 335 13.11 7.53 -15.29
CA VAL A 335 14.18 8.55 -15.18
C VAL A 335 14.54 8.88 -13.73
N GLU A 336 13.59 8.78 -12.80
CA GLU A 336 13.81 9.08 -11.38
C GLU A 336 14.67 8.05 -10.64
N LEU A 337 14.68 6.80 -11.14
CA LEU A 337 15.48 5.70 -10.58
C LEU A 337 16.84 5.55 -11.29
N GLN A 338 17.11 6.36 -12.31
CA GLN A 338 18.43 6.38 -12.93
C GLN A 338 19.48 6.88 -11.93
N PRO A 339 20.67 6.25 -11.88
CA PRO A 339 21.75 6.72 -11.03
C PRO A 339 22.07 8.18 -11.36
N LYS A 340 21.81 9.10 -10.42
CA LYS A 340 22.27 10.47 -10.56
C LYS A 340 23.80 10.42 -10.53
N VAL A 341 24.43 10.65 -11.69
CA VAL A 341 25.87 10.84 -11.79
C VAL A 341 26.21 11.98 -10.84
N LYS A 342 26.89 11.69 -9.74
CA LYS A 342 27.49 12.72 -8.89
C LYS A 342 28.58 13.36 -9.73
N THR A 343 28.26 14.43 -10.44
CA THR A 343 29.27 15.35 -10.96
C THR A 343 30.08 15.84 -9.76
N PRO A 344 31.42 15.71 -9.76
CA PRO A 344 32.25 16.29 -8.71
C PRO A 344 32.28 17.80 -8.93
N SER A 345 31.28 18.51 -8.41
CA SER A 345 31.21 19.97 -8.50
C SER A 345 30.94 20.55 -7.12
N THR A 346 32.03 20.79 -6.39
CA THR A 346 32.47 22.11 -5.86
C THR A 346 33.59 21.81 -4.84
N PRO A 347 34.81 22.37 -4.97
CA PRO A 347 35.81 22.26 -3.91
C PRO A 347 35.25 22.88 -2.62
N PRO A 348 35.55 22.31 -1.44
CA PRO A 348 35.02 22.82 -0.18
C PRO A 348 35.40 24.30 -0.01
N PRO A 349 34.51 25.15 0.55
CA PRO A 349 34.88 26.51 0.88
C PRO A 349 36.10 26.48 1.81
N PRO A 350 37.04 27.43 1.67
CA PRO A 350 38.21 27.49 2.54
C PRO A 350 37.75 27.59 4.00
N PRO A 351 38.49 26.97 4.94
CA PRO A 351 38.13 26.99 6.34
C PRO A 351 37.97 28.43 6.83
N PRO A 352 37.03 28.70 7.76
CA PRO A 352 36.87 30.03 8.30
C PRO A 352 38.20 30.48 8.89
N ILE A 353 38.68 31.63 8.44
CA ILE A 353 39.80 32.34 9.06
C ILE A 353 39.37 32.53 10.52
N VAL A 354 40.06 31.83 11.42
CA VAL A 354 39.94 32.03 12.85
C VAL A 354 40.44 33.44 13.12
N GLU A 355 39.53 34.40 13.20
CA GLU A 355 39.84 35.68 13.81
C GLU A 355 40.37 35.39 15.22
N PRO A 356 41.53 35.94 15.59
CA PRO A 356 42.06 35.73 16.93
C PRO A 356 41.03 36.26 17.92
N LYS A 357 40.49 35.35 18.74
CA LYS A 357 39.65 35.71 19.90
C LYS A 357 40.41 36.76 20.68
N LYS A 358 39.87 37.99 20.73
CA LYS A 358 40.34 39.02 21.66
C LYS A 358 40.20 38.44 23.07
N GLU A 359 41.33 38.06 23.66
CA GLU A 359 41.41 37.73 25.09
C GLU A 359 40.74 38.88 25.85
N SER A 360 39.77 38.54 26.70
CA SER A 360 39.11 39.54 27.51
C SER A 360 40.15 40.20 28.43
N LYS A 361 40.08 41.52 28.64
CA LYS A 361 40.95 42.27 29.57
C LYS A 361 41.04 41.63 30.97
N LYS A 362 40.05 40.81 31.34
CA LYS A 362 39.98 40.08 32.61
C LYS A 362 40.93 38.88 32.65
N GLU A 363 41.19 38.24 31.53
CA GLU A 363 42.06 37.07 31.40
C GLU A 363 43.54 37.49 31.33
N GLN A 364 43.82 38.60 30.63
CA GLN A 364 45.16 39.19 30.55
C GLN A 364 45.64 39.69 31.93
N LYS A 365 44.76 40.35 32.70
CA LYS A 365 45.07 40.82 34.06
C LYS A 365 45.32 39.66 35.04
N LYS A 366 44.62 38.53 34.87
CA LYS A 366 44.80 37.34 35.70
C LYS A 366 46.13 36.64 35.43
N ARG A 367 46.60 36.69 34.17
CA ARG A 367 47.88 36.11 33.75
C ARG A 367 49.07 36.95 34.21
N GLU A 368 48.98 38.28 34.15
CA GLU A 368 49.99 39.17 34.73
C GLU A 368 50.11 39.03 36.25
N GLU A 369 48.98 38.92 36.96
CA GLU A 369 49.00 38.74 38.42
C GLU A 369 49.63 37.38 38.82
N ALA A 370 49.35 36.32 38.06
CA ALA A 370 49.94 35.00 38.27
C ALA A 370 51.45 34.98 37.99
N GLU A 371 51.92 35.70 36.96
CA GLU A 371 53.34 35.80 36.65
C GLU A 371 54.11 36.65 37.68
N ARG A 372 53.46 37.69 38.22
CA ARG A 372 54.06 38.53 39.27
C ARG A 372 54.23 37.77 40.59
N LYS A 373 53.24 36.97 41.00
CA LYS A 373 53.35 36.07 42.15
C LYS A 373 54.45 35.02 41.97
N ARG A 374 54.57 34.43 40.78
CA ARG A 374 55.65 33.46 40.48
C ARG A 374 57.06 34.07 40.54
N LYS A 375 57.21 35.37 40.26
CA LYS A 375 58.49 36.09 40.37
C LYS A 375 58.82 36.49 41.81
N GLU A 376 57.82 36.78 42.64
CA GLU A 376 58.01 37.01 44.08
C GLU A 376 58.40 35.72 44.82
N ASP A 377 57.73 34.59 44.55
CA ASP A 377 58.05 33.31 45.18
C ASP A 377 59.48 32.82 44.84
N LYS A 378 59.97 33.13 43.64
CA LYS A 378 61.36 32.84 43.22
C LYS A 378 62.41 33.75 43.84
N LYS A 379 62.03 34.92 44.38
CA LYS A 379 62.96 35.84 45.04
C LYS A 379 63.14 35.54 46.53
N VAL A 380 62.16 34.90 47.16
CA VAL A 380 62.22 34.54 48.60
C VAL A 380 63.02 33.25 48.84
N GLY A 381 63.10 32.34 47.86
CA GLY A 381 63.84 31.08 47.98
C GLY A 381 65.35 31.14 47.66
N LYS A 382 66.00 32.31 47.64
CA LYS A 382 67.42 32.45 47.31
C LYS A 382 68.24 33.26 48.32
N SER A 383 67.73 33.36 49.55
CA SER A 383 68.46 33.90 50.69
C SER A 383 68.23 32.97 51.89
N ASP A 384 68.91 31.83 51.88
CA ASP A 384 69.63 31.22 53.01
C ASP A 384 70.28 29.90 52.57
#